data_AF-A0A8T6WS75-F1
#
_entry.id   AF-A0A8T6WS75-F1
#
_cell.length_a   1.000
_cell.length_b   1.000
_cell.length_c   1.000
_cell.angle_alpha   90.00
_cell.angle_beta   90.00
_cell.angle_gamma   90.00
#
_symmetry.space_group_name_H-M   'P 1'
#
loop_
_entity.id
_entity.type
_entity.pdbx_description
1 polymer ?
#
loop_
_entity_poly.entity_id
_entity_poly.type
_entity_poly.pdbx_seq_one_letter_code
_entity_poly.pdbx_strand_id
1 'polypeptide(L)'
;MDSLGILTIKTEETLDKVRNGVIESGQQPMPLGGTSLIFNKIACSKSISELGNEGFTPLFFVADYDGVHHELLNMRTPNPSETGLLLSYPAPPQYHNSPIRNLPKPSEKWMKESLEKITAGYKGLMKGIDRSTQEKVLMNMQHANTIIKNAYYSTSNVSDWSTKIQASLINI
;
A
#
# COMPACT_ATOMS: atom_id res chain seq x y z
N MET A 1 -5.45 4.42 14.65
CA MET A 1 -6.21 3.32 14.00
C MET A 1 -7.68 3.68 13.91
N ASP A 2 -8.28 4.20 14.98
CA ASP A 2 -9.69 4.63 15.02
C ASP A 2 -10.01 5.75 14.03
N SER A 3 -9.14 6.77 13.95
CA SER A 3 -9.29 7.89 13.02
C SER A 3 -9.22 7.48 11.53
N LEU A 4 -8.61 6.33 11.22
CA LEU A 4 -8.52 5.81 9.86
C LEU A 4 -9.67 4.84 9.53
N GLY A 5 -10.46 4.42 10.53
CA GLY A 5 -11.53 3.44 10.37
C GLY A 5 -11.01 2.04 10.04
N ILE A 6 -9.81 1.69 10.53
CA ILE A 6 -9.14 0.41 10.24
C ILE A 6 -9.08 -0.54 11.45
N LEU A 7 -9.65 -0.12 12.59
CA LEU A 7 -9.81 -0.99 13.75
C LEU A 7 -10.97 -1.96 13.48
N THR A 8 -10.67 -3.25 13.49
CA THR A 8 -11.66 -4.32 13.35
C THR A 8 -11.65 -5.18 14.62
N ILE A 9 -12.72 -5.95 14.86
CA ILE A 9 -12.76 -6.92 15.98
C ILE A 9 -11.55 -7.85 15.93
N LYS A 10 -11.17 -8.32 14.73
CA LYS A 10 -9.98 -9.16 14.52
C LYS A 10 -8.68 -8.45 14.93
N THR A 11 -8.60 -7.15 14.70
CA THR A 11 -7.45 -6.32 15.15
C THR A 11 -7.41 -6.25 16.67
N GLU A 12 -8.55 -6.02 17.33
CA GLU A 12 -8.65 -5.98 18.79
C GLU A 12 -8.25 -7.32 19.42
N GLU A 13 -8.81 -8.44 18.93
CA GLU A 13 -8.45 -9.79 19.37
C GLU A 13 -6.96 -10.11 19.17
N THR A 14 -6.35 -9.53 18.14
CA THR A 14 -4.91 -9.69 17.87
C THR A 14 -4.08 -8.88 18.85
N LEU A 15 -4.52 -7.67 19.21
CA LEU A 15 -3.83 -6.82 20.20
C LEU A 15 -3.83 -7.45 21.60
N ASP A 16 -4.88 -8.16 22.00
CA ASP A 16 -4.94 -8.88 23.28
C ASP A 16 -3.87 -9.98 23.42
N LYS A 17 -3.36 -10.49 22.28
CA LYS A 17 -2.33 -11.53 22.21
C LYS A 17 -0.91 -10.98 22.17
N VAL A 18 -0.72 -9.66 22.19
CA VAL A 18 0.63 -9.03 22.15
C VAL A 18 1.52 -9.51 23.31
N ARG A 19 0.93 -9.83 24.47
CA ARG A 19 1.64 -10.39 25.63
C ARG A 19 2.34 -11.73 25.35
N ASN A 20 1.93 -12.46 24.30
CA ASN A 20 2.55 -13.72 23.88
C ASN A 20 3.80 -13.50 23.02
N GLY A 21 4.18 -12.24 22.75
CA GLY A 21 5.28 -11.86 21.90
C GLY A 21 4.82 -11.40 20.51
N VAL A 22 5.72 -10.72 19.80
CA VAL A 22 5.43 -10.04 18.54
C VAL A 22 6.42 -10.47 17.47
N ILE A 23 5.92 -10.74 16.27
CA ILE A 23 6.73 -10.81 15.04
C ILE A 23 6.56 -9.48 14.31
N GLU A 24 7.61 -8.69 14.34
CA GLU A 24 7.62 -7.35 13.76
C GLU A 24 8.21 -7.36 12.35
N SER A 25 7.55 -6.64 11.44
CA SER A 25 8.20 -6.11 10.24
C SER A 25 7.81 -4.66 10.06
N GLY A 26 8.57 -3.93 9.23
CA GLY A 26 8.25 -2.54 8.95
C GLY A 26 8.70 -2.11 7.57
N GLN A 27 8.09 -1.02 7.11
CA GLN A 27 8.49 -0.28 5.93
C GLN A 27 8.01 1.17 6.05
N GLN A 28 8.78 2.09 5.44
CA GLN A 28 8.32 3.45 5.21
C GLN A 28 7.06 3.44 4.31
N PRO A 29 6.03 4.24 4.62
CA PRO A 29 4.86 4.35 3.76
C PRO A 29 5.26 4.93 2.39
N MET A 30 4.61 4.45 1.33
CA MET A 30 4.85 4.93 -0.02
C MET A 30 3.51 5.28 -0.69
N PRO A 31 3.51 6.22 -1.67
CA PRO A 31 2.32 6.51 -2.46
C PRO A 31 1.70 5.23 -3.06
N LEU A 32 0.37 5.24 -3.23
CA LEU A 32 -0.39 4.11 -3.78
C LEU A 32 -0.25 2.78 -3.00
N GLY A 33 0.18 2.83 -1.74
CA GLY A 33 0.35 1.64 -0.89
C GLY A 33 1.73 0.99 -1.00
N GLY A 34 2.59 1.46 -1.92
CA GLY A 34 3.96 0.99 -2.10
C GLY A 34 4.10 -0.27 -2.93
N THR A 35 5.30 -0.86 -2.88
CA THR A 35 5.65 -2.03 -3.71
C THR A 35 5.11 -3.33 -3.12
N SER A 36 5.07 -4.39 -3.95
CA SER A 36 4.67 -5.73 -3.51
C SER A 36 5.52 -6.28 -2.36
N LEU A 37 6.74 -5.78 -2.18
CA LEU A 37 7.62 -6.14 -1.06
C LEU A 37 6.97 -5.88 0.30
N ILE A 38 6.17 -4.82 0.43
CA ILE A 38 5.46 -4.51 1.68
C ILE A 38 4.49 -5.64 2.03
N PHE A 39 3.69 -6.07 1.05
CA PHE A 39 2.73 -7.17 1.25
C PHE A 39 3.45 -8.48 1.53
N ASN A 40 4.60 -8.73 0.90
CA ASN A 40 5.43 -9.90 1.21
C ASN A 40 5.96 -9.88 2.65
N LYS A 41 6.40 -8.72 3.15
CA LYS A 41 6.81 -8.56 4.56
C LYS A 41 5.67 -8.84 5.52
N ILE A 42 4.48 -8.31 5.25
CA ILE A 42 3.27 -8.55 6.05
C ILE A 42 2.91 -10.04 6.04
N ALA A 43 2.83 -10.66 4.86
CA ALA A 43 2.49 -12.07 4.71
C ALA A 43 3.52 -12.99 5.40
N CYS A 44 4.81 -12.67 5.28
CA CYS A 44 5.89 -13.39 5.94
C CYS A 44 5.76 -13.28 7.48
N SER A 45 5.53 -12.07 8.00
CA SER A 45 5.36 -11.85 9.44
C SER A 45 4.17 -12.64 9.98
N LYS A 46 3.05 -12.65 9.23
CA LYS A 46 1.86 -13.44 9.56
C LYS A 46 2.13 -14.95 9.53
N SER A 47 2.89 -15.44 8.55
CA SER A 47 3.23 -16.86 8.44
C SER A 47 4.15 -17.31 9.59
N ILE A 48 5.15 -16.49 9.94
CA ILE A 48 6.06 -16.76 11.06
C ILE A 48 5.31 -16.66 12.39
N SER A 49 4.31 -15.77 12.50
CA SER A 49 3.54 -15.60 13.74
C SER A 49 2.69 -16.83 14.09
N GLU A 50 2.46 -17.73 13.15
CA GLU A 50 1.75 -18.99 13.37
C GLU A 50 2.68 -20.10 13.90
N LEU A 51 3.99 -19.84 14.00
CA LEU A 51 4.95 -20.75 14.62
C LEU A 51 4.87 -20.64 16.15
N GLY A 52 4.84 -21.79 16.84
CA GLY A 52 4.78 -21.89 18.30
C GLY A 52 3.40 -22.33 18.82
N ASN A 53 3.36 -22.92 20.02
CA ASN A 53 2.14 -23.54 20.56
C ASN A 53 1.00 -22.55 20.85
N GLU A 54 1.32 -21.30 21.18
CA GLU A 54 0.32 -20.25 21.48
C GLU A 54 0.25 -19.15 20.41
N GLY A 55 1.12 -19.23 19.39
CA GLY A 55 1.29 -18.22 18.35
C GLY A 55 1.87 -16.89 18.85
N PHE A 56 2.42 -16.11 17.93
CA PHE A 56 2.86 -14.73 18.14
C PHE A 56 1.89 -13.75 17.48
N THR A 57 1.95 -12.49 17.90
CA THR A 57 1.18 -11.41 17.26
C THR A 57 1.95 -10.82 16.09
N PRO A 58 1.45 -10.86 14.84
CA PRO A 58 2.08 -10.17 13.73
C PRO A 58 1.85 -8.66 13.86
N LEU A 59 2.91 -7.87 13.80
CA LEU A 59 2.87 -6.42 13.83
C LEU A 59 3.57 -5.86 12.59
N PHE A 60 2.86 -5.00 11.87
CA PHE A 60 3.46 -4.21 10.79
C PHE A 60 3.63 -2.76 11.23
N PHE A 61 4.88 -2.34 11.35
CA PHE A 61 5.26 -1.02 11.81
C PHE A 61 5.42 -0.07 10.61
N VAL A 62 4.58 0.96 10.57
CA VAL A 62 4.64 2.03 9.56
C VAL A 62 5.71 3.04 10.01
N ALA A 63 6.86 3.05 9.34
CA ALA A 63 7.98 3.93 9.67
C ALA A 63 7.77 5.35 9.13
N ASP A 64 6.76 6.05 9.65
CA ASP A 64 6.32 7.35 9.13
C ASP A 64 7.10 8.57 9.67
N TYR A 65 8.01 8.32 10.61
CA TYR A 65 8.93 9.30 11.17
C TYR A 65 10.19 9.47 10.31
N ASP A 66 10.49 8.51 9.44
CA ASP A 66 11.66 8.58 8.57
C ASP A 66 11.51 9.68 7.52
N GLY A 67 12.66 10.22 7.11
CA GLY A 67 12.75 11.29 6.13
C GLY A 67 12.22 10.88 4.75
N VAL A 68 11.56 11.80 4.07
CA VAL A 68 11.23 11.63 2.65
C VAL A 68 12.52 11.60 1.83
N HIS A 69 12.79 10.45 1.22
CA HIS A 69 13.88 10.23 0.27
C HIS A 69 13.36 10.10 -1.16
N HIS A 70 14.19 10.44 -2.15
CA HIS A 70 13.83 10.36 -3.56
C HIS A 70 13.35 8.98 -4.01
N GLU A 71 13.86 7.90 -3.42
CA GLU A 71 13.46 6.53 -3.75
C GLU A 71 12.00 6.24 -3.38
N LEU A 72 11.51 6.80 -2.27
CA LEU A 72 10.13 6.61 -1.79
C LEU A 72 9.09 7.33 -2.65
N LEU A 73 9.55 8.31 -3.44
CA LEU A 73 8.74 9.11 -4.33
C LEU A 73 8.60 8.48 -5.72
N ASN A 74 9.33 7.40 -6.00
CA ASN A 74 9.37 6.79 -7.31
C ASN A 74 8.93 5.33 -7.24
N MET A 75 7.93 4.97 -8.04
CA MET A 75 7.45 3.60 -8.12
C MET A 75 7.39 3.14 -9.57
N ARG A 76 7.86 1.92 -9.82
CA ARG A 76 7.67 1.26 -11.12
C ARG A 76 6.47 0.33 -11.07
N THR A 77 5.66 0.38 -12.11
CA THR A 77 4.51 -0.51 -12.29
C THR A 77 4.63 -1.26 -13.60
N PRO A 78 4.03 -2.46 -13.72
CA PRO A 78 4.05 -3.22 -14.95
C PRO A 78 3.51 -2.41 -16.14
N ASN A 79 4.25 -2.43 -17.25
CA ASN A 79 3.90 -1.78 -18.49
C ASN A 79 4.56 -2.55 -19.65
N PRO A 80 4.03 -2.52 -20.89
CA PRO A 80 4.66 -3.18 -22.04
C PRO A 80 6.09 -2.69 -22.35
N SER A 81 6.48 -1.51 -21.87
CA SER A 81 7.87 -1.02 -21.93
C SER A 81 8.81 -1.91 -21.11
N GLU A 82 10.02 -2.16 -21.63
CA GLU A 82 11.08 -2.93 -20.95
C GLU A 82 11.45 -2.39 -19.56
N THR A 83 11.28 -1.09 -19.33
CA THR A 83 11.59 -0.44 -18.05
C THR A 83 10.38 -0.31 -17.13
N GLY A 84 9.19 -0.74 -17.56
CA GLY A 84 7.93 -0.49 -16.88
C GLY A 84 7.48 0.97 -16.93
N LEU A 85 6.40 1.28 -16.22
CA LEU A 85 5.89 2.64 -16.05
C LEU A 85 6.44 3.22 -14.73
N LEU A 86 7.29 4.24 -14.84
CA LEU A 86 7.73 5.02 -13.69
C LEU A 86 6.66 6.06 -13.31
N LEU A 87 6.19 6.00 -12.07
CA LEU A 87 5.36 7.00 -11.45
C LEU A 87 6.20 7.77 -10.44
N SER A 88 6.33 9.07 -10.68
CA SER A 88 7.05 9.98 -9.79
C SER A 88 6.06 10.86 -9.05
N TYR A 89 6.13 10.77 -7.73
CA TYR A 89 5.37 11.60 -6.81
C TYR A 89 5.91 13.02 -6.82
N PRO A 90 5.06 14.04 -7.02
CA PRO A 90 5.48 15.44 -7.12
C PRO A 90 5.65 16.03 -5.72
N ALA A 91 6.57 15.49 -4.92
CA ALA A 91 6.83 16.00 -3.58
C ALA A 91 7.45 17.40 -3.68
N PRO A 92 6.91 18.40 -2.99
CA PRO A 92 7.55 19.69 -2.92
C PRO A 92 8.92 19.59 -2.19
N PRO A 93 9.98 20.27 -2.65
CA PRO A 93 11.33 20.14 -2.09
C PRO A 93 11.42 20.42 -0.59
N GLN A 94 10.53 21.26 -0.04
CA GLN A 94 10.50 21.57 1.39
C GLN A 94 10.20 20.36 2.28
N TYR A 95 9.68 19.27 1.72
CA TYR A 95 9.43 18.04 2.47
C TYR A 95 10.60 17.04 2.41
N HIS A 96 11.66 17.32 1.65
CA HIS A 96 12.84 16.46 1.62
C HIS A 96 13.47 16.38 3.02
N ASN A 97 13.82 15.16 3.46
CA ASN A 97 14.29 14.87 4.82
C ASN A 97 13.31 15.20 5.96
N SER A 98 12.09 15.66 5.65
CA SER A 98 11.02 15.78 6.65
C SER A 98 10.38 14.42 6.90
N PRO A 99 9.84 14.16 8.11
CA PRO A 99 9.07 12.95 8.38
C PRO A 99 7.95 12.76 7.35
N ILE A 100 7.83 11.56 6.77
CA ILE A 100 6.87 11.29 5.69
C ILE A 100 5.40 11.49 6.10
N ARG A 101 5.07 11.36 7.38
CA ARG A 101 3.74 11.75 7.91
C ARG A 101 3.37 13.21 7.65
N ASN A 102 4.36 14.08 7.43
CA ASN A 102 4.14 15.49 7.11
C ASN A 102 3.95 15.73 5.60
N LEU A 103 4.28 14.75 4.74
CA LEU A 103 4.16 14.89 3.29
C LEU A 103 2.66 14.89 2.91
N PRO A 104 2.12 16.01 2.41
CA PRO A 104 0.73 16.06 1.96
C PRO A 104 0.55 15.11 0.79
N LYS A 105 -0.66 14.55 0.65
CA LYS A 105 -1.06 13.75 -0.52
C LYS A 105 -0.86 14.53 -1.84
N PRO A 106 -0.73 13.81 -2.97
CA PRO A 106 -0.57 14.46 -4.25
C PRO A 106 -1.91 15.07 -4.66
N SER A 107 -1.92 15.89 -5.72
CA SER A 107 -3.19 16.42 -6.23
C SER A 107 -4.12 15.30 -6.70
N GLU A 108 -5.42 15.53 -6.64
CA GLU A 108 -6.41 14.56 -7.11
C GLU A 108 -6.22 14.25 -8.60
N LYS A 109 -5.85 15.28 -9.38
CA LYS A 109 -5.47 15.14 -10.78
C LYS A 109 -4.34 14.14 -10.95
N TRP A 110 -3.25 14.29 -10.19
CA TRP A 110 -2.12 13.35 -10.25
C TRP A 110 -2.55 11.92 -9.92
N MET A 111 -3.40 11.75 -8.89
CA MET A 111 -3.90 10.42 -8.50
C MET A 111 -4.71 9.79 -9.63
N LYS A 112 -5.67 10.51 -10.21
CA LYS A 112 -6.51 10.02 -11.31
C LYS A 112 -5.68 9.65 -12.54
N GLU A 113 -4.79 10.54 -12.97
CA GLU A 113 -3.90 10.30 -14.12
C GLU A 113 -2.96 9.11 -13.89
N SER A 114 -2.46 8.93 -12.66
CA SER A 114 -1.61 7.79 -12.31
C SER A 114 -2.37 6.47 -12.42
N LEU A 115 -3.59 6.39 -11.87
CA LEU A 115 -4.41 5.19 -11.96
C LEU A 115 -4.83 4.85 -13.40
N GLU A 116 -5.11 5.87 -14.22
CA GLU A 116 -5.40 5.69 -15.64
C GLU A 116 -4.20 5.12 -16.40
N LYS A 117 -2.99 5.66 -16.18
CA LYS A 117 -1.76 5.16 -16.78
C LYS A 117 -1.45 3.72 -16.37
N ILE A 118 -1.61 3.39 -15.08
CA ILE A 118 -1.45 2.01 -14.59
C ILE A 118 -2.44 1.08 -15.28
N THR A 119 -3.72 1.47 -15.31
CA THR A 119 -4.79 0.66 -15.94
C THR A 119 -4.53 0.43 -17.43
N ALA A 120 -4.07 1.46 -18.15
CA ALA A 120 -3.70 1.36 -19.56
C ALA A 120 -2.48 0.43 -19.76
N GLY A 121 -1.48 0.52 -18.90
CA GLY A 121 -0.31 -0.37 -18.91
C GLY A 121 -0.69 -1.84 -18.76
N TYR A 122 -1.53 -2.16 -17.77
CA TYR A 122 -2.04 -3.52 -17.57
C TYR A 122 -2.88 -4.00 -18.76
N LYS A 123 -3.78 -3.16 -19.31
CA LYS A 123 -4.53 -3.52 -20.53
C LYS A 123 -3.60 -3.87 -21.70
N GLY A 124 -2.51 -3.13 -21.87
CA GLY A 124 -1.49 -3.41 -22.89
C GLY A 124 -0.80 -4.76 -22.68
N LEU A 125 -0.43 -5.08 -21.44
CA LEU A 125 0.21 -6.36 -21.09
C LEU A 125 -0.70 -7.58 -21.32
N MET A 126 -2.02 -7.39 -21.20
CA MET A 126 -3.00 -8.45 -21.37
C MET A 126 -3.35 -8.75 -22.85
N LYS A 127 -2.73 -8.05 -23.81
CA LYS A 127 -2.98 -8.27 -25.24
C LYS A 127 -2.58 -9.70 -25.64
N GLY A 128 -3.53 -10.45 -26.21
CA GLY A 128 -3.31 -11.84 -26.65
C GLY A 128 -3.57 -12.89 -25.57
N ILE A 129 -3.87 -12.49 -24.33
CA ILE A 129 -4.38 -13.39 -23.29
C ILE A 129 -5.87 -13.69 -23.56
N ASP A 130 -6.37 -14.83 -23.11
CA ASP A 130 -7.78 -15.19 -23.26
C ASP A 130 -8.70 -14.17 -22.56
N ARG A 131 -9.89 -13.96 -23.14
CA ARG A 131 -10.85 -12.94 -22.67
C ARG A 131 -11.27 -13.13 -21.21
N SER A 132 -11.42 -14.37 -20.75
CA SER A 132 -11.89 -14.64 -19.40
C SER A 132 -10.88 -14.19 -18.33
N THR A 133 -9.59 -14.42 -18.61
CA THR A 133 -8.50 -13.96 -17.74
C THR A 133 -8.37 -12.44 -17.80
N GLN A 134 -8.50 -11.82 -18.99
CA GLN A 134 -8.50 -10.35 -19.11
C GLN A 134 -9.59 -9.71 -18.25
N GLU A 135 -10.82 -10.24 -18.31
CA GLU A 135 -11.96 -9.73 -17.55
C GLU A 135 -11.73 -9.82 -16.03
N LYS A 136 -11.19 -10.95 -15.54
CA LYS A 136 -10.83 -11.12 -14.11
C LYS A 136 -9.78 -10.11 -13.65
N VAL A 137 -8.72 -9.92 -14.44
CA VAL A 137 -7.66 -8.95 -14.13
C VAL A 137 -8.21 -7.53 -14.09
N LEU A 138 -9.06 -7.15 -15.04
CA LEU A 138 -9.70 -5.83 -15.07
C LEU A 138 -10.63 -5.60 -13.88
N MET A 139 -11.39 -6.61 -13.46
CA MET A 139 -12.24 -6.54 -12.28
C MET A 139 -11.42 -6.33 -11.00
N ASN A 140 -10.33 -7.09 -10.84
CA ASN A 140 -9.41 -6.92 -9.70
C ASN A 140 -8.77 -5.53 -9.70
N MET A 141 -8.38 -5.02 -10.87
CA MET A 141 -7.84 -3.67 -11.02
C MET A 141 -8.87 -2.59 -10.65
N GLN A 142 -10.12 -2.75 -11.06
CA GLN A 142 -11.20 -1.83 -10.68
C GLN A 142 -11.42 -1.83 -9.16
N HIS A 143 -11.39 -3.01 -8.53
CA HIS A 143 -11.52 -3.13 -7.09
C HIS A 143 -10.35 -2.43 -6.36
N ALA A 144 -9.11 -2.68 -6.78
CA ALA A 144 -7.92 -2.01 -6.24
C ALA A 144 -8.01 -0.48 -6.41
N ASN A 145 -8.43 0.01 -7.58
CA ASN A 145 -8.64 1.44 -7.83
C ASN A 145 -9.67 2.05 -6.88
N THR A 146 -10.74 1.32 -6.57
CA THR A 146 -11.76 1.77 -5.60
C THR A 146 -11.17 1.89 -4.20
N ILE A 147 -10.39 0.91 -3.74
CA ILE A 147 -9.69 0.97 -2.45
C ILE A 147 -8.77 2.18 -2.39
N ILE A 148 -7.94 2.39 -3.42
CA ILE A 148 -6.99 3.50 -3.49
C ILE A 148 -7.70 4.86 -3.44
N LYS A 149 -8.81 5.01 -4.18
CA LYS A 149 -9.61 6.24 -4.20
C LYS A 149 -10.31 6.49 -2.86
N ASN A 150 -10.94 5.47 -2.28
CA ASN A 150 -11.62 5.59 -0.99
C ASN A 150 -10.63 5.98 0.12
N ALA A 151 -9.45 5.36 0.13
CA ALA A 151 -8.37 5.75 1.03
C ALA A 151 -7.94 7.20 0.76
N TYR A 152 -7.77 7.59 -0.51
CA TYR A 152 -7.38 8.95 -0.88
C TYR A 152 -8.37 9.99 -0.35
N TYR A 153 -9.68 9.81 -0.51
CA TYR A 153 -10.66 10.82 -0.09
C TYR A 153 -10.90 10.86 1.43
N SER A 154 -10.38 9.89 2.20
CA SER A 154 -10.65 9.77 3.64
C SER A 154 -9.43 9.96 4.54
N THR A 155 -8.29 10.39 3.97
CA THR A 155 -7.05 10.66 4.72
C THR A 155 -6.48 12.04 4.35
N SER A 156 -5.40 12.49 5.00
CA SER A 156 -4.85 13.85 4.78
C SER A 156 -3.42 13.87 4.23
N ASN A 157 -2.60 12.88 4.56
CA ASN A 157 -1.19 12.79 4.16
C ASN A 157 -0.88 11.44 3.48
N VAL A 158 0.34 11.31 2.94
CA VAL A 158 0.80 10.09 2.25
C VAL A 158 0.88 8.88 3.18
N SER A 159 1.31 9.07 4.43
CA SER A 159 1.41 8.00 5.42
C SER A 159 0.05 7.35 5.69
N ASP A 160 -0.95 8.16 6.03
CA ASP A 160 -2.32 7.72 6.30
C ASP A 160 -2.94 7.08 5.06
N TRP A 161 -2.72 7.68 3.89
CA TRP A 161 -3.21 7.14 2.62
C TRP A 161 -2.64 5.75 2.34
N SER A 162 -1.32 5.59 2.47
CA SER A 162 -0.64 4.30 2.28
C SER A 162 -1.14 3.26 3.28
N THR A 163 -1.19 3.64 4.55
CA THR A 163 -1.65 2.79 5.66
C THR A 163 -3.08 2.33 5.44
N LYS A 164 -3.97 3.22 5.02
CA LYS A 164 -5.39 2.86 4.77
C LYS A 164 -5.55 1.95 3.56
N ILE A 165 -4.76 2.12 2.50
CA ILE A 165 -4.73 1.17 1.37
C ILE A 165 -4.30 -0.22 1.86
N GLN A 166 -3.17 -0.29 2.55
CA GLN A 166 -2.60 -1.56 3.04
C GLN A 166 -3.58 -2.25 3.98
N ALA A 167 -4.11 -1.53 4.98
CA ALA A 167 -5.10 -2.03 5.92
C ALA A 167 -6.36 -2.55 5.21
N SER A 168 -6.86 -1.84 4.20
CA SER A 168 -8.03 -2.26 3.43
C SER A 168 -7.79 -3.53 2.59
N LEU A 169 -6.55 -3.93 2.35
CA LEU A 169 -6.22 -5.16 1.62
C LEU A 169 -5.98 -6.36 2.56
N ILE A 170 -5.52 -6.10 3.78
CA ILE A 170 -5.13 -7.14 4.75
C ILE A 170 -6.21 -7.43 5.81
N ASN A 171 -7.11 -6.47 6.06
CA ASN A 171 -8.21 -6.61 7.02
C ASN A 171 -9.54 -7.05 6.37
N ILE A 172 -9.51 -7.47 5.09
CA ILE A 172 -10.63 -8.19 4.46
C ILE A 172 -10.63 -9.65 4.90
#